data_AF-A0A963Y753-F1
#
_entry.id   AF-A0A963Y753-F1
#
_cell.length_a   1.000
_cell.length_b   1.000
_cell.length_c   1.000
_cell.angle_alpha   90.00
_cell.angle_beta   90.00
_cell.angle_gamma   90.00
#
_symmetry.space_group_name_H-M   'P 1'
#
loop_
_entity.id
_entity.type
_entity.pdbx_description
1 polymer ?
#
loop_
_entity_poly.entity_id
_entity_poly.type
_entity_poly.pdbx_seq_one_letter_code
_entity_poly.pdbx_strand_id
1 'polypeptide(L)' 'MTDDDKPRKPKRPQAVYTLVVEVGRKTGDGLPKGATGAALVVYASGVDEDEAVRETVAILKQADLNPLDVTGYGT' A
#
# COMPACT_ATOMS: atom_id res chain seq x y z
N MET A 1 -10.57 24.14 28.99
CA MET A 1 -11.64 24.38 27.99
C MET A 1 -11.25 23.64 26.74
N THR A 2 -12.14 22.78 26.26
CA THR A 2 -11.92 21.74 25.26
C THR A 2 -11.91 22.31 23.83
N ASP A 3 -11.02 21.77 22.99
CA ASP A 3 -10.89 22.02 21.54
C ASP A 3 -12.04 21.37 20.71
N ASP A 4 -13.23 21.23 21.28
CA ASP A 4 -14.34 20.45 20.69
C ASP A 4 -15.25 21.25 19.73
N ASP A 5 -15.00 22.55 19.53
CA ASP A 5 -15.92 23.45 18.82
C ASP A 5 -15.53 23.76 17.36
N LYS A 6 -14.61 22.98 16.77
CA LYS A 6 -14.27 23.11 15.34
C LYS A 6 -15.15 22.16 14.52
N PRO A 7 -15.86 22.64 13.47
CA PRO A 7 -16.62 21.76 12.59
C PRO A 7 -15.68 20.70 11.97
N ARG A 8 -15.95 19.42 12.26
CA ARG A 8 -15.19 18.31 11.68
C ARG A 8 -15.37 18.35 10.17
N LYS A 9 -14.26 18.51 9.44
CA LYS A 9 -14.26 18.41 7.98
C LYS A 9 -14.89 17.07 7.57
N PRO A 10 -15.80 17.06 6.58
CA PRO A 10 -16.38 15.82 6.09
C PRO A 10 -15.25 14.88 5.65
N LYS A 11 -15.26 13.64 6.16
CA LYS A 11 -14.29 12.62 5.78
C LYS A 11 -14.44 12.34 4.29
N ARG A 12 -13.35 12.42 3.53
CA ARG A 12 -13.35 12.03 2.12
C ARG A 12 -13.64 10.52 2.07
N PRO A 13 -14.55 10.06 1.20
CA PRO A 13 -14.83 8.64 1.07
C PRO A 13 -13.56 7.91 0.60
N GLN A 14 -13.31 6.75 1.21
CA GLN A 14 -12.24 5.85 0.83
C GLN A 14 -12.76 4.92 -0.26
N ALA A 15 -11.96 4.68 -1.29
CA ALA A 15 -12.21 3.67 -2.33
C ALA A 15 -11.22 2.51 -2.15
N VAL A 16 -11.51 1.37 -2.80
CA VAL A 16 -10.63 0.20 -2.82
C VAL A 16 -9.98 0.11 -4.18
N TYR A 17 -8.65 0.13 -4.21
CA TYR A 17 -7.84 0.03 -5.42
C TYR A 17 -7.26 -1.37 -5.54
N THR A 18 -7.24 -1.88 -6.78
CA THR A 18 -6.53 -3.12 -7.08
C THR A 18 -5.15 -2.77 -7.63
N LEU A 19 -4.11 -3.14 -6.89
CA LEU A 19 -2.72 -2.88 -7.25
C LEU A 19 -2.01 -4.20 -7.55
N VAL A 20 -1.23 -4.24 -8.62
CA VAL A 20 -0.24 -5.29 -8.84
C VAL A 20 1.11 -4.75 -8.42
N VAL A 21 1.75 -5.45 -7.51
CA VAL A 21 3.05 -5.08 -6.96
C VAL A 21 4.07 -6.15 -7.28
N GLU A 22 5.18 -5.75 -7.87
CA GLU A 22 6.35 -6.61 -8.01
C GLU A 22 7.30 -6.35 -6.85
N VAL A 23 7.76 -7.41 -6.19
CA VAL A 23 8.78 -7.34 -5.14
C VAL A 23 10.01 -8.16 -5.54
N GLY A 24 11.18 -7.59 -5.28
CA GLY A 24 12.47 -8.26 -5.50
C GLY A 24 12.93 -9.03 -4.25
N ARG A 25 13.83 -9.99 -4.43
CA ARG A 25 14.47 -10.68 -3.31
C ARG A 25 15.36 -9.74 -2.50
N LYS A 26 15.26 -9.82 -1.19
CA LYS A 26 16.13 -9.18 -0.20
C LYS A 26 16.34 -10.13 0.99
N THR A 27 17.44 -9.94 1.74
CA THR A 27 17.64 -10.64 3.02
C THR A 27 16.51 -10.28 4.00
N GLY A 28 15.87 -11.28 4.58
CA GLY A 28 14.81 -11.09 5.58
C GLY A 28 13.40 -10.85 5.04
N ASP A 29 13.21 -10.85 3.71
CA ASP A 29 11.92 -10.58 3.06
C ASP A 29 10.85 -11.70 3.21
N GLY A 30 11.17 -12.80 3.89
CA GLY A 30 10.27 -13.94 4.08
C GLY A 30 9.91 -14.74 2.81
N LEU A 31 10.48 -14.41 1.63
CA LEU A 31 10.16 -15.12 0.39
C LEU A 31 10.70 -16.57 0.41
N PRO A 32 10.03 -17.53 -0.28
CA PRO A 32 10.48 -18.91 -0.37
C PRO A 32 11.93 -19.05 -0.83
N LYS A 33 12.60 -20.11 -0.38
CA LYS A 33 13.99 -20.39 -0.77
C LYS A 33 14.09 -20.54 -2.30
N GLY A 34 15.04 -19.84 -2.91
CA GLY A 34 15.28 -19.87 -4.36
C GLY A 34 14.42 -18.90 -5.17
N ALA A 35 13.45 -18.21 -4.54
CA ALA A 35 12.71 -17.15 -5.21
C ALA A 35 13.61 -15.93 -5.48
N THR A 36 13.46 -15.32 -6.66
CA THR A 36 14.12 -14.06 -7.03
C THR A 36 13.26 -12.83 -6.74
N GLY A 37 11.98 -13.04 -6.43
CA GLY A 37 10.98 -12.02 -6.19
C GLY A 37 9.59 -12.64 -6.11
N ALA A 38 8.55 -11.80 -6.10
CA ALA A 38 7.16 -12.23 -6.19
C ALA A 38 6.32 -11.15 -6.88
N ALA A 39 5.19 -11.57 -7.46
CA ALA A 39 4.11 -10.67 -7.86
C ALA A 39 2.97 -10.79 -6.84
N LEU A 40 2.46 -9.65 -6.38
CA LEU A 40 1.42 -9.54 -5.37
C LEU A 40 0.23 -8.79 -5.96
N VAL A 41 -0.98 -9.29 -5.74
CA VAL A 41 -2.20 -8.51 -5.95
C VAL A 41 -2.61 -7.96 -4.59
N VAL A 42 -2.69 -6.63 -4.48
CA VAL A 42 -2.99 -5.91 -3.25
C VAL A 42 -4.28 -5.13 -3.44
N TYR A 43 -5.25 -5.37 -2.56
CA TYR A 43 -6.44 -4.53 -2.43
C TYR A 43 -6.19 -3.49 -1.34
N ALA A 44 -6.03 -2.23 -1.72
CA ALA A 44 -5.65 -1.14 -0.82
C ALA A 44 -6.75 -0.08 -0.75
N SER A 45 -7.06 0.41 0.45
CA SER A 45 -7.93 1.57 0.61
C SER A 45 -7.17 2.87 0.40
N GLY A 46 -7.74 3.83 -0.31
CA GLY A 46 -7.20 5.19 -0.45
C GLY A 46 -8.29 6.22 -0.76
N VAL A 47 -8.02 7.51 -0.50
CA VAL A 47 -8.86 8.60 -1.03
C VAL A 47 -8.64 8.80 -2.52
N ASP A 48 -7.41 8.54 -2.97
CA ASP A 48 -7.01 8.47 -4.37
C ASP A 48 -6.04 7.30 -4.59
N GLU A 49 -5.76 6.99 -5.86
CA GLU A 49 -4.86 5.88 -6.22
C GLU A 49 -3.45 6.13 -5.69
N ASP A 50 -2.96 7.37 -5.76
CA ASP A 50 -1.62 7.71 -5.29
C ASP A 50 -1.46 7.48 -3.78
N GLU A 51 -2.49 7.75 -2.98
CA GLU A 51 -2.51 7.41 -1.55
C GLU A 51 -2.44 5.90 -1.34
N ALA A 52 -3.28 5.13 -2.03
CA ALA A 52 -3.28 3.67 -1.93
C ALA A 52 -1.90 3.09 -2.31
N VAL A 53 -1.25 3.62 -3.34
CA VAL A 53 0.11 3.23 -3.76
C VAL A 53 1.14 3.57 -2.67
N ARG A 54 1.14 4.82 -2.16
CA ARG A 54 2.10 5.25 -1.13
C ARG A 54 2.00 4.42 0.15
N GLU A 55 0.79 4.18 0.64
CA GLU A 55 0.55 3.39 1.85
C GLU A 55 0.93 1.91 1.63
N THR A 56 0.61 1.35 0.46
CA THR A 56 1.03 0.00 0.09
C THR A 56 2.56 -0.14 0.12
N VAL A 57 3.28 0.79 -0.51
CA VAL A 57 4.76 0.78 -0.51
C VAL A 57 5.30 0.91 0.91
N ALA A 58 4.71 1.75 1.75
CA ALA A 58 5.13 1.93 3.14
C ALA A 58 4.96 0.64 3.96
N ILE A 59 3.81 -0.03 3.85
CA ILE A 59 3.54 -1.30 4.55
C ILE A 59 4.48 -2.41 4.07
N LEU A 60 4.71 -2.54 2.76
CA LEU A 60 5.61 -3.56 2.23
C LEU A 60 7.05 -3.37 2.72
N LYS A 61 7.53 -2.11 2.78
CA LYS A 61 8.85 -1.80 3.35
C LYS A 61 8.91 -2.12 4.84
N GLN A 62 7.85 -1.82 5.60
CA GLN A 62 7.76 -2.19 7.02
C GLN A 62 7.77 -3.71 7.22
N ALA A 63 7.25 -4.48 6.27
CA ALA A 63 7.30 -5.93 6.23
C ALA A 63 8.61 -6.49 5.65
N ASP A 64 9.65 -5.67 5.53
CA ASP A 64 10.97 -6.02 4.99
C ASP A 64 11.03 -6.43 3.51
N LEU A 65 9.92 -6.31 2.78
CA LEU A 65 9.84 -6.57 1.34
C LEU A 65 10.51 -5.44 0.53
N ASN A 66 10.95 -5.77 -0.68
CA ASN A 66 11.59 -4.84 -1.60
C ASN A 66 10.68 -4.55 -2.82
N PRO A 67 9.72 -3.61 -2.72
CA PRO A 67 8.87 -3.24 -3.86
C PRO A 67 9.69 -2.63 -5.00
N LEU A 68 9.47 -3.15 -6.21
CA LEU A 68 10.15 -2.74 -7.44
C LEU A 68 9.23 -1.88 -8.32
N ASP A 69 8.02 -2.37 -8.56
CA ASP A 69 7.01 -1.69 -9.37
C ASP A 69 5.63 -1.83 -8.72
N VAL A 70 4.79 -0.81 -8.90
CA VAL A 70 3.39 -0.80 -8.45
C VAL A 70 2.54 -0.24 -9.57
N THR A 71 1.60 -1.05 -10.06
CA THR A 71 0.68 -0.68 -11.13
C THR A 71 -0.77 -0.77 -10.63
N GLY A 72 -1.53 0.32 -10.82
CA GLY A 72 -2.98 0.36 -10.54
C GLY A 72 -3.80 -0.22 -11.69
N TYR A 73 -4.82 -1.03 -11.35
CA TYR A 73 -5.79 -1.59 -12.29
C TYR A 73 -7.18 -0.95 -12.18
N GLY A 74 -7.30 0.14 -11.42
CA GLY A 74 -8.54 0.86 -11.18
C GLY A 74 -9.21 0.53 -9.84
N THR A 75 -10.46 0.99 -9.72
CA THR A 75 -11.34 0.93 -8.53
C THR A 75 -12.59 0.12 -8.81
#